data_AF-A0A1M3BMS8-F1
#
_entry.id   AF-A0A1M3BMS8-F1
#
_cell.length_a   1.000
_cell.length_b   1.000
_cell.length_c   1.000
_cell.angle_alpha   90.00
_cell.angle_beta   90.00
_cell.angle_gamma   90.00
#
_symmetry.space_group_name_H-M   'P 1'
#
loop_
_entity.id
_entity.type
_entity.pdbx_description
1 polymer ?
#
loop_
_entity_poly.entity_id
_entity_poly.type
_entity_poly.pdbx_seq_one_letter_code
_entity_poly.pdbx_strand_id
1 'polypeptide(L)' 'MATRAQVRELLDRGLTYEMAARELGIRPGLAYMIATGRPADDAVAPAQDLFEPPAHNPTRNQAVIDWVKERAARDLRSAG' A
#
# COMPACT_ATOMS: atom_id res chain seq x y z
N MET A 1 -10.34 18.67 12.81
CA MET A 1 -10.32 17.35 12.12
C MET A 1 -11.62 17.21 11.34
N ALA A 2 -11.57 16.75 10.08
CA ALA A 2 -12.78 16.52 9.29
C ALA A 2 -13.56 15.32 9.84
N THR A 3 -14.89 15.42 9.89
CA THR A 3 -15.78 14.39 10.43
C THR A 3 -16.69 13.78 9.36
N ARG A 4 -17.28 12.62 9.65
CA ARG A 4 -18.24 11.96 8.76
C ARG A 4 -19.46 12.83 8.45
N ALA A 5 -19.95 13.57 9.43
CA ALA A 5 -21.09 14.48 9.24
C ALA A 5 -20.76 15.61 8.26
N GLN A 6 -19.58 16.22 8.38
CA GLN A 6 -19.13 17.29 7.48
C GLN A 6 -18.92 16.79 6.05
N VAL A 7 -18.35 15.60 5.87
CA VAL A 7 -18.22 15.01 4.53
C VAL A 7 -19.60 14.69 3.95
N ARG A 8 -20.51 14.13 4.75
CA ARG A 8 -21.87 13.77 4.32
C ARG A 8 -22.65 15.00 3.85
N GLU A 9 -22.59 16.09 4.59
CA GLU A 9 -23.25 17.35 4.22
C GLU A 9 -22.82 17.87 2.84
N LEU A 10 -21.51 17.80 2.54
CA LEU A 10 -20.99 18.22 1.23
C LEU A 10 -21.44 17.28 0.11
N LEU A 11 -21.49 15.97 0.36
CA LEU A 11 -22.00 15.00 -0.60
C LEU A 11 -23.51 15.16 -0.85
N ASP A 12 -24.29 15.43 0.20
CA ASP A 12 -25.74 15.65 0.10
C ASP A 12 -26.05 16.94 -0.67
N ARG A 13 -25.13 17.92 -0.68
CA ARG A 13 -25.15 19.09 -1.57
C ARG A 13 -24.75 18.80 -3.02
N GLY A 14 -24.43 17.54 -3.34
CA GLY A 14 -24.06 17.08 -4.67
C GLY A 14 -22.58 17.26 -5.04
N LEU A 15 -21.70 17.56 -4.07
CA LEU A 15 -20.26 17.66 -4.33
C LEU A 15 -19.64 16.27 -4.50
N THR A 16 -18.56 16.19 -5.27
CA THR A 16 -17.73 14.98 -5.34
C THR A 16 -16.82 14.87 -4.12
N TYR A 17 -16.20 13.70 -3.91
CA TYR A 17 -15.22 13.50 -2.84
C TYR A 17 -14.01 14.42 -2.97
N GLU A 18 -13.56 14.72 -4.19
CA GLU A 18 -12.46 15.65 -4.46
C GLU A 18 -12.83 17.07 -4.08
N MET A 19 -14.04 17.51 -4.44
CA MET A 19 -14.53 18.83 -4.09
C MET A 19 -14.72 18.96 -2.57
N ALA A 20 -15.34 17.97 -1.93
CA ALA A 20 -15.52 17.96 -0.48
C ALA A 20 -14.17 17.94 0.26
N ALA A 21 -13.18 17.20 -0.25
CA ALA A 21 -11.84 17.15 0.32
C ALA A 21 -11.10 18.49 0.20
N ARG A 22 -11.25 19.17 -0.94
CA ARG A 22 -10.69 20.51 -1.15
C ARG A 22 -11.30 21.53 -0.18
N GLU A 23 -12.61 21.52 0.01
CA GLU A 23 -13.32 22.39 0.96
C GLU A 23 -12.87 22.13 2.42
N LEU A 24 -12.63 20.86 2.77
CA LEU A 24 -12.24 20.47 4.13
C LEU A 24 -10.72 20.46 4.38
N GLY A 25 -9.91 20.80 3.38
CA GLY A 25 -8.45 20.80 3.50
C GLY A 25 -7.85 19.41 3.74
N ILE A 26 -8.46 18.35 3.20
CA ILE A 26 -8.02 16.95 3.34
C ILE A 26 -7.72 16.31 1.98
N ARG A 27 -7.14 15.11 1.99
CA ARG A 27 -6.95 14.31 0.77
C ARG A 27 -8.28 13.71 0.29
N PRO A 28 -8.54 13.60 -1.03
CA PRO A 28 -9.75 12.98 -1.57
C PRO A 28 -10.00 11.55 -1.06
N GLY A 29 -8.97 10.71 -1.03
CA GLY A 29 -9.08 9.36 -0.47
C GLY A 29 -9.44 9.33 1.03
N LEU A 30 -9.07 10.37 1.78
CA LEU A 30 -9.47 10.50 3.19
C LEU A 30 -10.95 10.92 3.30
N ALA A 31 -11.46 11.79 2.41
CA ALA A 31 -12.88 12.11 2.36
C ALA A 31 -13.73 10.87 2.00
N TYR A 32 -13.27 10.07 1.03
CA TYR A 32 -13.89 8.78 0.70
C TYR A 32 -13.92 7.86 1.93
N MET A 33 -12.77 7.65 2.58
CA MET A 33 -12.64 6.77 3.74
C MET A 33 -13.51 7.22 4.93
N ILE A 34 -13.58 8.52 5.20
CA ILE A 34 -14.46 9.08 6.24
C ILE A 34 -15.94 8.79 5.92
N ALA A 35 -16.35 8.92 4.67
CA ALA A 35 -17.73 8.67 4.26
C ALA A 35 -18.08 7.18 4.30
N THR A 36 -17.24 6.33 3.70
CA THR A 36 -17.55 4.92 3.42
C THR A 36 -17.05 3.97 4.52
N GLY A 37 -16.06 4.39 5.31
CA GLY A 37 -15.34 3.51 6.24
C GLY A 37 -14.34 2.56 5.54
N ARG A 38 -14.04 2.79 4.24
CA ARG A 38 -13.16 1.95 3.42
C ARG A 38 -12.05 2.78 2.76
N PRO A 39 -10.79 2.32 2.69
CA PRO A 39 -9.75 3.01 1.95
C PRO A 39 -10.13 3.19 0.47
N ALA A 40 -9.77 4.30 -0.17
CA ALA A 40 -10.08 4.48 -1.60
C ALA A 40 -9.32 3.52 -2.52
N ASP A 41 -8.16 3.03 -2.05
CA ASP A 41 -7.27 2.13 -2.80
C ASP A 41 -7.59 0.64 -2.55
N ASP A 42 -8.64 0.31 -1.78
CA ASP A 42 -9.05 -1.07 -1.49
C ASP A 42 -9.93 -1.71 -2.58
N ALA A 43 -10.37 -0.90 -3.55
CA ALA A 43 -10.76 -1.42 -4.84
C ALA A 43 -9.48 -2.02 -5.43
N VAL A 44 -9.33 -3.34 -5.28
CA VAL A 44 -8.32 -4.16 -5.93
C VAL A 44 -8.41 -3.84 -7.43
N ALA A 45 -7.69 -2.81 -7.86
CA ALA A 45 -7.26 -2.74 -9.22
C ALA A 45 -6.53 -4.07 -9.46
N PRO A 46 -6.81 -4.81 -10.53
CA PRO A 46 -5.97 -5.92 -10.91
C PRO A 46 -4.62 -5.37 -11.39
N ALA A 47 -3.87 -4.72 -10.50
CA ALA A 47 -2.50 -4.28 -10.74
C ALA A 47 -1.52 -5.46 -10.68
N GLN A 48 -1.96 -6.62 -10.18
CA GLN A 48 -1.19 -7.86 -10.25
C GLN A 48 -1.33 -8.61 -11.58
N ASP A 49 -2.20 -8.15 -12.50
CA ASP A 49 -2.36 -8.77 -13.81
C ASP A 49 -1.50 -8.09 -14.91
N LEU A 50 -0.68 -7.12 -14.52
CA LEU A 50 0.29 -6.47 -15.40
C LEU A 50 1.70 -7.02 -15.11
N PHE A 51 1.93 -8.29 -15.46
CA PHE A 51 3.26 -8.93 -15.53
C PHE A 51 4.02 -9.16 -14.21
N GLU A 52 3.38 -9.60 -13.12
CA GLU A 52 4.14 -10.34 -12.11
C GLU A 52 4.25 -11.81 -12.53
N PRO A 53 5.41 -12.29 -13.05
CA PRO A 53 5.60 -13.72 -13.21
C PRO A 53 5.44 -14.37 -11.84
N PRO A 54 4.82 -15.56 -11.75
CA PRO A 54 4.63 -16.24 -10.47
C PRO A 54 5.96 -16.27 -9.72
N ALA A 55 5.95 -15.85 -8.45
CA ALA A 55 7.15 -15.75 -7.63
C ALA A 55 7.94 -17.06 -7.70
N HIS A 56 9.01 -17.07 -8.50
CA HIS A 56 9.90 -18.21 -8.60
C HIS A 56 10.74 -18.24 -7.33
N ASN A 57 10.41 -19.13 -6.40
CA ASN A 57 11.21 -19.36 -5.21
C ASN A 57 12.47 -20.16 -5.60
N PRO A 58 13.67 -19.56 -5.60
CA PRO A 58 14.89 -20.24 -6.00
C PRO A 58 15.46 -21.03 -4.82
N THR A 59 14.67 -21.88 -4.16
CA THR A 59 15.15 -22.80 -3.12
C THR A 59 16.20 -23.81 -3.63
N ARG A 60 16.54 -23.77 -4.92
CA ARG A 60 17.55 -24.60 -5.58
C ARG A 60 18.62 -23.79 -6.33
N ASN A 61 18.72 -22.47 -6.14
CA ASN A 61 19.77 -21.70 -6.80
C ASN A 61 21.08 -21.82 -6.04
N GLN A 62 21.99 -22.62 -6.61
CA GLN A 62 23.29 -22.93 -6.02
C GLN A 62 24.11 -21.65 -5.72
N ALA A 63 24.02 -20.62 -6.57
CA ALA A 63 24.75 -19.37 -6.35
C ALA A 63 24.28 -18.62 -5.09
N VAL A 64 22.97 -18.68 -4.79
CA VAL A 64 22.41 -18.08 -3.56
C VAL A 64 22.87 -18.89 -2.35
N ILE A 65 22.85 -20.22 -2.44
CA ILE A 65 23.31 -21.11 -1.37
C ILE A 65 24.80 -20.87 -1.05
N ASP A 66 25.63 -20.75 -2.08
CA ASP A 66 27.07 -20.53 -1.92
C ASP A 66 27.35 -19.15 -1.33
N TRP A 67 26.64 -18.12 -1.80
CA TRP A 67 26.73 -16.76 -1.23
C TRP A 67 26.35 -16.73 0.26
N VAL A 68 25.27 -17.42 0.67
CA VAL A 68 24.86 -17.49 2.09
C VAL A 68 25.95 -18.14 2.95
N LYS A 69 26.55 -19.24 2.47
CA LYS A 69 27.64 -19.93 3.19
C LYS A 69 28.88 -19.05 3.35
N GLU A 70 29.28 -18.35 2.30
CA GLU A 70 30.43 -17.44 2.35
C GLU A 70 30.20 -16.27 3.32
N ARG A 71 29.00 -15.71 3.32
CA ARG A 71 28.61 -14.65 4.25
C ARG A 71 28.65 -15.13 5.69
N ALA A 72 28.01 -16.27 6.00
CA ALA A 72 28.02 -16.83 7.34
C ALA A 72 29.46 -17.10 7.85
N ALA A 73 30.34 -17.58 6.96
CA ALA A 73 31.74 -17.80 7.32
C ALA A 73 32.51 -16.50 7.60
N ARG A 74 32.20 -15.40 6.89
CA ARG A 74 32.76 -14.08 7.19
C ARG A 74 32.29 -13.56 8.54
N ASP A 75 30.99 -13.66 8.80
CA ASP A 75 30.40 -13.16 10.05
C ASP A 75 30.98 -13.88 11.27
N LEU A 76 31.20 -15.20 11.18
CA LEU A 76 31.87 -15.98 12.24
C LEU A 76 33.33 -15.57 12.47
N ARG A 77 34.07 -15.19 11.41
CA ARG A 77 35.45 -14.71 11.53
C ARG A 77 35.55 -13.29 12.08
N SER A 78 34.50 -12.49 11.90
CA SER A 78 34.43 -11.12 12.41
C SER A 78 33.92 -11.04 13.86
N ALA A 79 33.43 -12.15 14.41
CA ALA A 79 32.88 -12.24 15.77
C ALA A 79 33.84 -12.87 16.81
N GLY A 80 35.06 -13.26 16.41
CA GLY A 80 36.12 -13.79 17.28
C GLY A 80 37.35 -12.91 17.25
#